data_AF-A0A6A6EYA4-F1
#
_entry.id   AF-A0A6A6EYA4-F1
#
_cell.length_a   1.000
_cell.length_b   1.000
_cell.length_c   1.000
_cell.angle_alpha   90.00
_cell.angle_beta   90.00
_cell.angle_gamma   90.00
#
_symmetry.space_group_name_H-M   'P 1'
#
loop_
_entity.id
_entity.type
_entity.pdbx_description
1 polymer ?
#
loop_
_entity_poly.entity_id
_entity_poly.type
_entity_poly.pdbx_seq_one_letter_code
_entity_poly.pdbx_strand_id
1 'polypeptide(L)'
;KKIEQFNSYINNFTLYLSIAIYLFSGGPLRGTELTTIIFKNLETKSRSLLFNKEEQVFTIVTDYYKSKNITRKEKTNIRFLPPKLSKLIIVYILYIIPFKEYI
;
A
#
# COMPACT_ATOMS: atom_id res chain seq x y z
N LYS A 1 25.74 4.71 12.36
CA LYS A 1 26.21 4.63 10.95
C LYS A 1 25.49 3.57 10.10
N LYS A 2 25.70 2.25 10.27
CA LYS A 2 25.06 1.22 9.41
C LYS A 2 23.52 1.18 9.52
N ILE A 3 22.98 1.28 10.74
CA ILE A 3 21.52 1.30 10.97
C ILE A 3 20.88 2.57 10.37
N GLU A 4 21.50 3.74 10.54
CA GLU A 4 21.02 5.00 9.96
C GLU A 4 21.01 4.94 8.43
N GLN A 5 22.06 4.36 7.83
CA GLN A 5 22.13 4.14 6.39
C GLN A 5 21.03 3.18 5.91
N PHE A 6 20.79 2.10 6.64
CA PHE A 6 19.70 1.17 6.36
C PHE A 6 18.32 1.84 6.42
N ASN A 7 18.06 2.63 7.46
CA ASN A 7 16.82 3.41 7.58
C ASN A 7 16.65 4.41 6.43
N SER A 8 17.72 5.05 6.00
CA SER A 8 17.71 5.93 4.81
C SER A 8 17.33 5.17 3.55
N TYR A 9 17.88 3.96 3.33
CA TYR A 9 17.48 3.11 2.19
C TYR A 9 16.02 2.69 2.25
N ILE A 10 15.49 2.34 3.42
CA ILE A 10 14.07 2.01 3.59
C ILE A 10 13.19 3.22 3.25
N ASN A 11 13.54 4.42 3.72
CA ASN A 11 12.76 5.62 3.45
C ASN A 11 12.73 5.93 1.94
N ASN A 12 13.88 5.88 1.27
CA ASN A 12 13.97 6.07 -0.17
C ASN A 12 13.20 4.99 -0.93
N PHE A 13 13.35 3.73 -0.55
CA PHE A 13 12.60 2.63 -1.16
C PHE A 13 11.09 2.82 -1.00
N THR A 14 10.62 3.21 0.20
CA THR A 14 9.20 3.47 0.47
C THR A 14 8.67 4.63 -0.37
N LEU A 15 9.47 5.67 -0.57
CA LEU A 15 9.14 6.80 -1.45
C LEU A 15 8.96 6.32 -2.90
N TYR A 16 9.93 5.59 -3.44
CA TYR A 16 9.85 5.08 -4.81
C TYR A 16 8.72 4.07 -4.99
N LEU A 17 8.49 3.21 -4.00
CA LEU A 17 7.38 2.28 -3.99
C LEU A 17 6.03 3.00 -4.01
N SER A 18 5.89 4.08 -3.23
CA SER A 18 4.68 4.90 -3.23
C SER A 18 4.43 5.56 -4.59
N ILE A 19 5.49 6.08 -5.23
CA ILE A 19 5.40 6.65 -6.59
C ILE A 19 4.99 5.56 -7.60
N ALA A 20 5.59 4.38 -7.53
CA ALA A 20 5.24 3.26 -8.40
C ALA A 20 3.77 2.84 -8.22
N ILE A 21 3.29 2.73 -6.99
CA ILE A 21 1.88 2.45 -6.69
C ILE A 21 0.98 3.52 -7.32
N TYR A 22 1.30 4.80 -7.13
CA TYR A 22 0.53 5.91 -7.69
C TYR A 22 0.43 5.86 -9.23
N LEU A 23 1.55 5.55 -9.90
CA LEU A 23 1.61 5.51 -11.36
C LEU A 23 0.93 4.28 -11.97
N PHE A 24 0.99 3.13 -11.28
CA PHE A 24 0.62 1.85 -11.87
C PHE A 24 -0.67 1.22 -11.32
N SER A 25 -1.37 1.83 -10.36
CA SER A 25 -2.60 1.28 -9.75
C SER A 25 -3.88 1.42 -10.60
N GLY A 26 -3.77 1.45 -11.94
CA GLY A 26 -4.92 1.53 -12.87
C GLY A 26 -5.69 2.86 -12.88
N GLY A 27 -5.31 3.83 -12.04
CA GLY A 27 -5.81 5.19 -12.00
C GLY A 27 -5.20 5.96 -10.83
N PRO A 28 -5.13 7.30 -10.91
CA PRO A 28 -4.43 8.10 -9.89
C PRO A 28 -5.14 7.96 -8.55
N LEU A 29 -4.39 7.49 -7.55
CA LEU A 29 -4.77 7.61 -6.14
C LEU A 29 -4.74 9.08 -5.76
N ARG A 30 -5.67 9.56 -4.94
CA ARG A 30 -5.46 10.88 -4.33
C ARG A 30 -4.26 10.81 -3.40
N GLY A 31 -3.51 11.90 -3.25
CA GLY A 31 -2.35 11.92 -2.35
C GLY A 31 -2.69 11.44 -0.93
N THR A 32 -3.89 11.76 -0.44
CA THR A 32 -4.41 11.30 0.86
C THR A 32 -4.78 9.81 0.89
N GLU A 33 -5.14 9.21 -0.24
CA GLU A 33 -5.39 7.77 -0.33
C GLU A 33 -4.08 7.00 -0.32
N LEU A 34 -3.05 7.50 -1.04
CA LEU A 34 -1.74 6.87 -1.13
C LEU A 34 -1.04 6.76 0.25
N THR A 35 -1.07 7.84 1.03
CA THR A 35 -0.42 7.88 2.35
C THR A 35 -1.17 7.12 3.43
N THR A 36 -2.41 6.69 3.16
CA THR A 36 -3.26 5.97 4.12
C THR A 36 -3.41 4.48 3.80
N ILE A 37 -2.66 3.97 2.81
CA ILE A 37 -2.57 2.54 2.50
C ILE A 37 -1.87 1.84 3.66
N ILE A 38 -2.55 0.85 4.23
CA ILE A 38 -2.03 0.01 5.32
C ILE A 38 -2.10 -1.46 4.93
N PHE A 39 -1.02 -2.20 5.22
CA PHE A 39 -0.93 -3.64 4.93
C PHE A 39 -1.38 -4.52 6.10
N LYS A 40 -1.35 -3.99 7.33
CA LYS A 40 -1.86 -4.63 8.55
C LYS A 40 -3.09 -3.89 9.07
N ASN A 41 -3.97 -4.61 9.76
CA ASN A 41 -5.10 -3.99 10.44
C ASN A 41 -4.59 -3.12 11.60
N LEU A 42 -5.21 -1.97 11.78
CA LEU A 42 -5.07 -1.10 12.95
C LEU A 42 -6.35 -1.20 13.78
N GLU A 43 -6.29 -0.82 15.05
CA GLU A 43 -7.48 -0.80 15.94
C GLU A 43 -8.64 0.01 15.37
N THR A 44 -8.32 1.08 14.63
CA THR A 44 -9.28 2.03 14.07
C THR A 44 -9.55 1.85 12.58
N LYS A 45 -8.78 1.00 11.88
CA LYS A 45 -8.86 0.89 10.42
C LYS A 45 -8.43 -0.50 9.90
N SER A 46 -9.25 -1.09 9.04
CA SER A 46 -8.92 -2.33 8.32
C SER A 46 -7.83 -2.11 7.27
N ARG A 47 -7.01 -3.15 7.01
CA ARG A 47 -5.97 -3.10 5.99
C ARG A 47 -6.57 -2.77 4.61
N SER A 48 -5.88 -1.90 3.88
CA SER A 48 -6.25 -1.48 2.53
C SER A 48 -5.62 -2.37 1.47
N LEU A 49 -4.47 -3.00 1.77
CA LEU A 49 -3.75 -3.85 0.84
C LEU A 49 -4.19 -5.32 1.02
N LEU A 50 -4.77 -5.91 -0.03
CA LEU A 50 -5.26 -7.28 -0.05
C LEU A 50 -4.52 -8.09 -1.11
N PHE A 51 -4.09 -9.30 -0.76
CA PHE A 51 -3.43 -10.21 -1.70
C PHE A 51 -4.45 -11.16 -2.33
N ASN A 52 -4.56 -11.14 -3.64
CA ASN A 52 -5.28 -12.16 -4.40
C ASN A 52 -4.32 -13.33 -4.67
N LYS A 53 -4.63 -14.50 -4.10
CA LYS A 53 -3.81 -15.71 -4.22
C LYS A 53 -3.82 -16.32 -5.62
N GLU A 54 -4.95 -16.24 -6.33
CA GLU A 54 -5.11 -16.85 -7.66
C GLU A 54 -4.26 -16.11 -8.68
N GLU A 55 -4.39 -14.78 -8.69
CA GLU A 55 -3.68 -13.89 -9.61
C GLU A 55 -2.26 -13.52 -9.13
N GLN A 56 -1.92 -13.86 -7.88
CA GLN A 56 -0.67 -13.48 -7.21
C GLN A 56 -0.37 -11.98 -7.25
N VAL A 57 -1.41 -11.16 -7.16
CA VAL A 57 -1.33 -9.69 -7.18
C VAL A 57 -1.89 -9.09 -5.91
N PHE A 58 -1.37 -7.92 -5.55
CA PHE A 58 -1.98 -7.07 -4.56
C PHE A 58 -3.05 -6.17 -5.17
N THR A 59 -4.06 -5.91 -4.38
CA THR A 59 -5.15 -5.00 -4.68
C THR A 59 -5.26 -3.99 -3.55
N ILE A 60 -5.40 -2.72 -3.91
CA ILE A 60 -5.65 -1.64 -2.96
C ILE A 60 -7.15 -1.38 -2.93
N VAL A 61 -7.70 -1.44 -1.73
CA VAL A 61 -9.10 -1.21 -1.42
C VAL A 61 -9.22 0.08 -0.61
N THR A 62 -9.94 1.07 -1.15
CA THR A 62 -10.21 2.33 -0.45
C THR A 62 -11.71 2.60 -0.39
N ASP A 63 -12.19 2.97 0.79
CA ASP A 63 -13.63 3.21 1.06
C ASP A 63 -14.05 4.67 0.80
N TYR A 64 -13.21 5.43 0.11
CA TYR A 64 -13.41 6.86 -0.05
C TYR A 64 -14.23 7.18 -1.31
N TYR A 65 -15.42 7.75 -1.10
CA TYR A 65 -16.33 8.18 -2.16
C TYR A 65 -16.69 9.66 -2.00
N LYS A 66 -16.40 10.47 -3.04
CA LYS A 66 -16.65 11.94 -3.09
C LYS A 66 -18.09 12.30 -2.74
N SER A 67 -19.05 11.47 -3.15
CA SER A 67 -20.47 11.73 -2.95
C SER A 67 -21.03 11.02 -1.72
N LYS A 68 -20.19 10.50 -0.80
CA LYS A 68 -20.65 9.84 0.44
C LYS A 68 -21.54 10.76 1.27
N ASN A 69 -21.16 12.03 1.41
CA ASN A 69 -21.96 13.03 2.13
C ASN A 69 -23.30 13.37 1.46
N ILE A 70 -23.41 13.18 0.14
CA ILE A 70 -24.60 13.52 -0.65
C ILE A 70 -25.53 12.30 -0.81
N THR A 71 -24.96 11.12 -1.06
CA THR A 71 -25.69 9.90 -1.45
C THR A 71 -25.85 8.89 -0.32
N ARG A 72 -25.12 9.05 0.80
CA ARG A 72 -25.03 8.11 1.93
C ARG A 72 -24.69 6.66 1.53
N LYS A 73 -24.27 6.42 0.28
CA LYS A 73 -23.84 5.12 -0.22
C LYS A 73 -22.32 5.03 -0.16
N GLU A 74 -21.84 3.95 0.44
CA GLU A 74 -20.42 3.60 0.39
C GLU A 74 -20.14 2.91 -0.95
N LYS A 75 -19.09 3.35 -1.63
CA LYS A 75 -18.59 2.70 -2.85
C LYS A 75 -17.11 2.43 -2.67
N THR A 76 -16.78 1.16 -2.64
CA THR A 76 -15.40 0.68 -2.53
C THR A 76 -14.71 0.83 -3.87
N ASN A 77 -13.54 1.49 -3.87
CA ASN A 77 -12.67 1.54 -5.04
C ASN A 77 -11.61 0.45 -4.92
N ILE A 78 -11.55 -0.39 -5.94
CA ILE A 78 -10.64 -1.53 -6.02
C ILE A 78 -9.63 -1.23 -7.12
N ARG A 79 -8.34 -1.31 -6.80
CA ARG A 79 -7.23 -1.03 -7.72
C ARG A 79 -6.24 -2.17 -7.71
N PHE A 80 -6.03 -2.82 -8.86
CA PHE A 80 -5.06 -3.89 -8.99
C PHE A 80 -3.66 -3.31 -9.18
N LEU A 81 -2.67 -3.90 -8.51
CA LEU A 81 -1.26 -3.61 -8.73
C LEU A 81 -0.68 -4.59 -9.75
N PRO A 82 0.27 -4.14 -10.59
CA PRO A 82 0.97 -5.05 -11.51
C PRO A 82 1.66 -6.20 -10.75
N PRO A 83 1.80 -7.39 -11.36
CA PRO A 83 2.46 -8.54 -10.73
C PRO A 83 3.89 -8.23 -10.25
N LYS A 84 4.67 -7.46 -11.03
CA LYS A 84 6.04 -7.07 -10.64
C LYS A 84 6.05 -6.23 -9.36
N LEU A 85 5.15 -5.26 -9.27
CA LEU A 85 5.02 -4.39 -8.10
C LEU A 85 4.53 -5.19 -6.89
N SER A 86 3.61 -6.12 -7.11
CA SER A 86 3.10 -7.01 -6.06
C SER A 86 4.22 -7.85 -5.45
N LYS A 87 5.09 -8.46 -6.27
CA LYS A 87 6.25 -9.22 -5.81
C LYS A 87 7.22 -8.38 -4.98
N LEU A 88 7.49 -7.14 -5.39
CA LEU A 88 8.31 -6.21 -4.61
C LEU A 88 7.72 -5.95 -3.22
N ILE A 89 6.40 -5.73 -3.15
CA ILE A 89 5.70 -5.53 -1.89
C ILE A 89 5.77 -6.77 -1.00
N ILE A 90 5.63 -7.98 -1.57
CA ILE A 90 5.78 -9.24 -0.81
C ILE A 90 7.17 -9.31 -0.16
N VAL A 91 8.23 -9.10 -0.93
CA VAL A 91 9.61 -9.16 -0.41
C VAL A 91 9.82 -8.11 0.67
N TYR A 92 9.33 -6.90 0.45
CA TYR A 92 9.42 -5.82 1.43
C TYR A 92 8.72 -6.17 2.75
N ILE A 93 7.48 -6.68 2.68
CA ILE A 93 6.69 -7.05 3.87
C ILE A 93 7.28 -8.26 4.59
N LEU A 94 7.79 -9.28 3.88
CA LEU A 94 8.25 -10.52 4.49
C LEU A 94 9.67 -10.42 5.07
N TYR A 95 10.56 -9.66 4.45
CA TYR A 95 11.97 -9.63 4.86
C TYR A 95 12.35 -8.31 5.52
N ILE A 96 11.97 -7.18 4.92
CA ILE A 96 12.48 -5.87 5.35
C ILE A 96 11.73 -5.37 6.58
N ILE A 97 10.40 -5.52 6.62
CA ILE A 97 9.61 -5.07 7.78
C ILE A 97 9.98 -5.85 9.06
N PRO A 98 10.00 -7.19 9.09
CA PRO A 98 10.34 -7.93 10.32
C PRO A 98 11.78 -7.68 10.75
N PHE A 99 12.71 -7.57 9.81
CA PHE A 99 14.09 -7.22 10.12
C PHE A 99 14.19 -5.83 10.75
N LYS A 100 13.46 -4.83 10.22
CA LYS A 100 13.41 -3.48 10.79
C LYS A 100 12.80 -3.46 12.19
N GLU A 101 11.77 -4.26 12.45
CA GLU A 101 11.12 -4.36 13.76
C GLU A 101 11.99 -5.12 14.78
N TYR A 102 12.93 -5.94 14.32
CA TYR A 102 13.85 -6.71 15.17
C TYR A 102 15.07 -5.91 15.67
N ILE A 103 15.58 -4.98 14.84
CA ILE A 103 16.78 -4.18 15.14
C ILE A 103 16.47 -2.92 15.94
#